data_AF-A0A816ENL4-F1
#
_entry.id   AF-A0A816ENL4-F1
#
_cell.length_a   1.000
_cell.length_b   1.000
_cell.length_c   1.000
_cell.angle_alpha   90.00
_cell.angle_beta   90.00
_cell.angle_gamma   90.00
#
_symmetry.space_group_name_H-M   'P 1'
#
loop_
_entity.id
_entity.type
_entity.pdbx_description
1 polymer ?
#
loop_
_entity_poly.entity_id
_entity_poly.type
_entity_poly.pdbx_seq_one_letter_code
_entity_poly.pdbx_strand_id
1 'polypeptide(L)'
;MSIKDTYKTVKDKVLKYNLFPNYPPTTDEHDLKTELISTRCYLFIFVLSLILLLLYGTVLPRTKTVIVQLPTQEQYIHLYERHSQTLICLCSLIAVPFGKLITQFTPVYHEVCSSQFVHDEWIIYLNSEPP
;
A
#
# COMPACT_ATOMS: atom_id res chain seq x y z
N MET A 1 39.89 33.94 18.62
CA MET A 1 38.62 34.45 18.08
C MET A 1 37.49 33.85 18.91
N SER A 2 36.70 34.68 19.62
CA SER A 2 35.72 34.18 20.59
C SER A 2 34.47 33.64 19.90
N ILE A 3 33.85 32.58 20.44
CA ILE A 3 32.60 31.99 19.92
C ILE A 3 31.50 33.05 19.79
N LYS A 4 31.48 34.03 20.70
CA LYS A 4 30.54 35.16 20.68
C LYS A 4 30.74 36.08 19.47
N ASP A 5 31.98 36.29 19.06
CA ASP A 5 32.31 37.13 17.91
C ASP A 5 31.90 36.44 16.61
N THR A 6 32.19 35.13 16.50
CA THR A 6 31.80 34.31 15.35
C THR A 6 30.27 34.27 15.21
N TYR A 7 29.53 34.07 16.30
CA TYR A 7 28.06 34.09 16.27
C TYR A 7 27.52 35.43 15.79
N LYS A 8 28.06 36.54 16.29
CA LYS A 8 27.65 37.89 15.87
C LYS A 8 27.89 38.12 14.39
N THR A 9 29.07 37.74 13.88
CA THR A 9 29.40 37.88 12.45
C THR A 9 28.48 37.03 11.57
N VAL A 10 28.20 35.79 11.96
CA VAL A 10 27.28 34.91 11.20
C VAL A 10 25.87 35.48 11.21
N LYS A 11 25.38 35.91 12.38
CA LYS A 11 24.05 36.52 12.50
C LYS A 11 23.89 37.74 11.60
N ASP A 12 24.88 38.64 11.59
CA ASP A 12 24.83 39.85 10.76
C ASP A 12 24.87 39.52 9.27
N LYS A 13 25.66 38.51 8.86
CA LYS A 13 25.69 38.06 7.46
C LYS A 13 24.36 37.43 7.03
N VAL A 14 23.73 36.64 7.89
CA VAL A 14 22.43 36.02 7.61
C VAL A 14 21.32 37.09 7.55
N LEU A 15 21.33 38.07 8.45
CA LEU A 15 20.34 39.14 8.47
C LEU A 15 20.43 40.09 7.27
N LYS A 16 21.64 40.29 6.74
CA LYS A 16 21.93 41.11 5.55
C LYS A 16 21.92 40.30 4.25
N TYR A 17 21.60 39.02 4.31
CA TYR A 17 21.56 38.18 3.12
C TYR A 17 20.41 38.61 2.21
N ASN A 18 20.74 38.83 0.95
CA ASN A 18 19.82 39.24 -0.08
C ASN A 18 20.12 38.43 -1.35
N LEU A 19 19.16 37.59 -1.74
CA LEU A 19 19.27 36.72 -2.91
C LEU A 19 18.88 37.45 -4.19
N PHE A 20 18.11 38.53 -4.09
CA PHE A 20 17.57 39.28 -5.22
C PHE A 20 18.01 40.75 -5.18
N PRO A 21 19.32 41.05 -5.18
CA PRO A 21 19.79 42.42 -5.23
C PRO A 21 19.55 43.05 -6.61
N ASN A 22 19.15 44.32 -6.65
CA ASN A 22 19.17 45.10 -7.87
C ASN A 22 20.61 45.36 -8.36
N TYR A 23 20.77 45.53 -9.68
CA TYR A 23 22.04 45.93 -10.30
C TYR A 23 21.87 47.20 -11.15
N PRO A 24 22.56 48.31 -10.81
CA PRO A 24 23.49 48.47 -9.69
C PRO A 24 22.79 48.45 -8.32
N PRO A 25 23.52 48.23 -7.20
CA PRO A 25 22.95 48.19 -5.86
C PRO A 25 22.16 49.47 -5.56
N THR A 26 20.89 49.30 -5.19
CA THR A 26 20.03 50.43 -4.85
C THR A 26 20.48 51.09 -3.54
N THR A 27 20.40 52.42 -3.50
CA THR A 27 20.55 53.21 -2.28
C THR A 27 19.21 53.58 -1.65
N ASP A 28 18.10 53.25 -2.32
CA ASP A 28 16.75 53.52 -1.82
C ASP A 28 16.37 52.50 -0.74
N GLU A 29 15.87 52.99 0.40
CA GLU A 29 15.47 52.17 1.55
C GLU A 29 14.25 51.29 1.23
N HIS A 30 13.33 51.76 0.38
CA HIS A 30 12.14 51.03 -0.02
C HIS A 30 12.50 49.81 -0.87
N ASP A 31 13.39 49.99 -1.84
CA ASP A 31 13.85 48.92 -2.69
C ASP A 31 14.62 47.87 -1.88
N LEU A 32 15.53 48.31 -1.00
CA LEU A 32 16.28 47.40 -0.13
C LEU A 32 15.36 46.54 0.77
N LYS A 33 14.30 47.14 1.34
CA LYS A 33 13.30 46.40 2.12
C LYS A 33 12.59 45.37 1.26
N THR A 34 12.22 45.72 0.04
CA THR A 34 11.53 44.83 -0.90
C THR A 34 12.41 43.63 -1.27
N GLU A 35 13.69 43.85 -1.56
CA GLU A 35 14.66 42.81 -1.87
C GLU A 35 14.85 41.81 -0.70
N LEU A 36 14.98 42.34 0.53
CA LEU A 36 15.11 41.52 1.74
C LEU A 36 13.83 40.72 2.04
N ILE A 37 12.66 41.32 1.86
CA ILE A 37 11.37 40.63 2.04
C ILE A 37 11.21 39.52 0.99
N SER A 38 11.53 39.81 -0.27
CA SER A 38 11.50 38.82 -1.36
C SER A 38 12.41 37.63 -1.06
N THR A 39 13.63 37.89 -0.59
CA THR A 39 14.58 36.86 -0.16
C THR A 39 13.99 35.98 0.95
N ARG A 40 13.36 36.59 1.96
CA ARG A 40 12.73 35.86 3.07
C ARG A 40 11.54 35.01 2.61
N CYS A 41 10.67 35.58 1.76
CA CYS A 41 9.54 34.85 1.20
C CYS A 41 9.99 33.66 0.34
N TYR A 42 10.99 33.87 -0.51
CA TYR A 42 11.56 32.80 -1.33
C TYR A 42 12.13 31.67 -0.47
N LEU A 43 12.97 31.99 0.52
CA LEU A 43 13.55 30.98 1.40
C LEU A 43 12.46 30.23 2.18
N PHE A 44 11.44 30.94 2.67
CA PHE A 44 10.31 30.30 3.35
C PHE A 44 9.57 29.32 2.44
N ILE A 45 9.21 29.75 1.23
CA ILE A 45 8.52 28.91 0.24
C ILE A 45 9.39 27.73 -0.19
N PHE A 46 10.70 27.95 -0.38
CA PHE A 46 11.65 26.91 -0.76
C PHE A 46 11.80 25.85 0.34
N VAL A 47 11.94 26.26 1.59
CA VAL A 47 11.98 25.31 2.72
C VAL A 47 10.66 24.57 2.83
N LEU A 48 9.53 25.26 2.69
CA LEU A 48 8.21 24.65 2.72
C LEU A 48 8.04 23.61 1.60
N SER A 49 8.50 23.90 0.38
CA SER A 49 8.40 22.97 -0.74
C SER A 49 9.27 21.74 -0.54
N LEU A 50 10.48 21.89 0.01
CA LEU A 50 11.32 20.76 0.40
C LEU A 50 10.68 19.89 1.49
N ILE A 51 10.06 20.51 2.50
CA ILE A 51 9.32 19.78 3.54
C ILE A 51 8.17 18.98 2.92
N LEU A 52 7.37 19.60 2.06
CA LEU A 52 6.27 18.93 1.38
C LEU A 52 6.76 17.76 0.51
N LEU A 53 7.88 17.92 -0.20
CA LEU A 53 8.49 16.87 -1.01
C LEU A 53 8.93 15.69 -0.14
N LEU A 54 9.57 15.94 1.00
CA LEU A 54 10.00 14.90 1.93
C LEU A 54 8.80 14.17 2.54
N LEU A 55 7.77 14.90 2.97
CA LEU A 55 6.52 14.31 3.49
C LEU A 55 5.83 13.45 2.43
N TYR A 56 5.75 13.92 1.19
CA TYR A 56 5.18 13.13 0.10
C TYR A 56 5.95 11.81 -0.09
N GLY A 57 7.29 11.86 -0.07
CA GLY A 57 8.14 10.68 -0.19
C GLY A 57 7.97 9.66 0.95
N THR A 58 7.65 10.10 2.17
CA THR A 58 7.43 9.21 3.32
C THR A 58 5.99 8.71 3.43
N VAL A 59 5.02 9.50 3.00
CA VAL A 59 3.58 9.18 3.09
C VAL A 59 3.15 8.17 2.02
N LEU A 60 3.89 8.02 0.92
CA LEU A 60 3.64 6.98 -0.08
C LEU A 60 3.68 5.59 0.57
N PRO A 61 2.52 4.92 0.76
CA PRO A 61 2.49 3.61 1.38
C PRO A 61 3.29 2.65 0.48
N ARG A 62 4.34 2.05 1.03
CA ARG A 62 5.10 1.02 0.32
C ARG A 62 4.22 -0.21 0.23
N THR A 63 3.75 -0.54 -0.97
CA THR A 63 3.11 -1.83 -1.23
C THR A 63 4.13 -2.92 -0.91
N LYS A 64 3.77 -3.80 0.03
CA LYS A 64 4.56 -4.98 0.35
C LYS A 64 3.78 -6.21 -0.10
N THR A 65 4.40 -7.02 -0.93
CA THR A 65 3.87 -8.33 -1.29
C THR A 65 4.15 -9.31 -0.16
N VAL A 66 3.09 -9.88 0.41
CA VAL A 66 3.17 -10.92 1.44
C VAL A 66 2.79 -12.25 0.81
N ILE A 67 3.66 -13.25 0.94
CA ILE A 67 3.42 -14.60 0.42
C ILE A 67 2.94 -15.47 1.57
N VAL A 68 1.73 -16.03 1.45
CA VAL A 68 1.16 -16.98 2.40
C VAL A 68 1.19 -18.36 1.78
N GLN A 69 1.95 -19.28 2.36
CA GLN A 69 2.08 -20.66 1.90
C GLN A 69 0.97 -21.52 2.52
N LEU A 70 0.26 -22.29 1.67
CA LEU A 70 -0.83 -23.20 2.07
C LEU A 70 -1.83 -22.55 3.07
N PRO A 71 -2.54 -21.48 2.67
CA PRO A 71 -3.56 -20.90 3.54
C PRO A 71 -4.69 -21.90 3.83
N THR A 72 -5.23 -21.86 5.04
CA THR A 72 -6.51 -22.54 5.32
C THR A 72 -7.65 -21.87 4.57
N GLN A 73 -8.78 -22.56 4.42
CA GLN A 73 -9.95 -22.00 3.74
C GLN A 73 -10.43 -20.69 4.39
N GLU A 74 -10.49 -20.64 5.72
CA GLU A 74 -10.88 -19.43 6.47
C GLU A 74 -9.89 -18.28 6.26
N GLN A 75 -8.59 -18.57 6.27
CA GLN A 75 -7.55 -17.57 6.00
C GLN A 75 -7.68 -17.00 4.59
N TYR A 76 -7.95 -17.86 3.60
CA TYR A 76 -8.18 -17.44 2.22
C TYR A 76 -9.39 -16.51 2.13
N ILE A 77 -10.53 -16.88 2.74
CA ILE A 77 -11.75 -16.06 2.73
C ILE A 77 -11.46 -14.67 3.32
N HIS A 78 -10.81 -14.61 4.48
CA HIS A 78 -10.48 -13.34 5.13
C HIS A 78 -9.52 -12.48 4.29
N LEU A 79 -8.53 -13.10 3.63
CA LEU A 79 -7.61 -12.39 2.72
C LEU A 79 -8.32 -11.89 1.47
N TYR A 80 -9.24 -12.66 0.91
CA TYR A 80 -10.03 -12.29 -0.25
C TYR A 80 -10.98 -11.12 0.07
N GLU A 81 -11.66 -11.13 1.22
CA GLU A 81 -12.51 -10.03 1.65
C GLU A 81 -11.76 -8.70 1.79
N ARG A 82 -10.54 -8.73 2.33
CA ARG A 82 -9.74 -7.52 2.57
C ARG A 82 -8.91 -7.07 1.36
N HIS A 83 -8.49 -7.99 0.49
CA HIS A 83 -7.50 -7.74 -0.55
C HIS A 83 -7.91 -8.25 -1.94
N SER A 84 -9.21 -8.42 -2.23
CA SER A 84 -9.73 -8.99 -3.49
C SER A 84 -9.09 -8.42 -4.77
N GLN A 85 -8.79 -7.12 -4.80
CA GLN A 85 -8.21 -6.45 -5.97
C GLN A 85 -6.72 -6.71 -6.19
N THR A 86 -6.00 -7.11 -5.13
CA THR A 86 -4.53 -7.29 -5.17
C THR A 86 -4.09 -8.71 -4.80
N LEU A 87 -5.03 -9.57 -4.39
CA LEU A 87 -4.80 -10.97 -4.08
C LEU A 87 -4.48 -11.76 -5.35
N ILE A 88 -3.33 -12.45 -5.35
CA ILE A 88 -2.93 -13.34 -6.45
C ILE A 88 -2.79 -14.74 -5.88
N CYS A 89 -3.56 -15.69 -6.42
CA CYS A 89 -3.45 -17.10 -6.09
C CYS A 89 -2.63 -17.81 -7.17
N LEU A 90 -1.37 -18.10 -6.85
CA LEU A 90 -0.56 -18.97 -7.71
C LEU A 90 -0.90 -20.42 -7.42
N CYS A 91 -1.25 -21.17 -8.47
CA CYS A 91 -1.40 -22.62 -8.37
C CYS A 91 -0.01 -23.24 -8.19
N SER A 92 0.17 -24.03 -7.13
CA SER A 92 1.41 -24.81 -6.92
C SER A 92 1.52 -26.00 -7.88
N LEU A 93 0.37 -26.51 -8.35
CA LEU A 93 0.25 -27.61 -9.29
C LEU A 93 -0.83 -27.27 -10.32
N ILE A 94 -0.49 -27.40 -11.60
CA ILE A 94 -1.44 -27.19 -12.71
C ILE A 94 -2.34 -28.41 -12.89
N ALA A 95 -1.85 -29.59 -12.52
CA ALA A 95 -2.59 -30.83 -12.48
C ALA A 95 -2.20 -31.63 -11.24
N VAL A 96 -3.20 -32.21 -10.57
CA VAL A 96 -2.98 -33.12 -9.43
C VAL A 96 -3.22 -34.55 -9.94
N PRO A 97 -2.27 -35.48 -9.78
CA PRO A 97 -2.47 -36.87 -10.14
C PRO A 97 -3.66 -37.46 -9.37
N PHE A 98 -4.53 -38.19 -10.06
CA PHE A 98 -5.76 -38.76 -9.48
C PHE A 98 -5.49 -39.62 -8.23
N GLY A 99 -4.42 -40.43 -8.24
CA GLY A 99 -4.03 -41.23 -7.08
C GLY A 99 -3.76 -40.38 -5.83
N LYS A 100 -3.19 -39.17 -5.99
CA LYS A 100 -2.92 -38.25 -4.87
C LYS A 100 -4.22 -37.68 -4.30
N LEU A 101 -5.19 -37.36 -5.16
CA LEU A 101 -6.52 -36.88 -4.73
C LEU A 101 -7.24 -37.93 -3.89
N ILE A 102 -7.27 -39.18 -4.34
CA ILE A 102 -7.91 -40.28 -3.60
C ILE A 102 -7.22 -40.50 -2.24
N THR A 103 -5.89 -40.43 -2.16
CA THR A 103 -5.19 -40.63 -0.88
C THR A 103 -5.37 -39.49 0.13
N GLN A 104 -5.69 -38.27 -0.32
CA GLN A 104 -5.92 -37.12 0.55
C GLN A 104 -7.37 -37.01 1.04
N PHE A 105 -8.30 -37.67 0.35
CA PHE A 105 -9.69 -37.75 0.74
C PHE A 105 -9.90 -39.06 1.50
N THR A 106 -10.37 -39.00 2.76
CA THR A 106 -10.87 -40.19 3.45
C THR A 106 -12.35 -40.34 3.13
N PRO A 107 -12.75 -41.22 2.19
CA PRO A 107 -14.15 -41.39 1.86
C PRO A 107 -14.90 -41.96 3.06
N VAL A 108 -15.89 -41.21 3.53
CA VAL A 108 -16.91 -41.73 4.45
C VAL A 108 -18.01 -42.31 3.58
N TYR A 109 -18.04 -43.64 3.50
CA TYR A 109 -19.11 -44.34 2.80
C TYR A 109 -20.38 -44.28 3.66
N HIS A 110 -21.44 -43.70 3.11
CA HIS A 110 -22.77 -43.90 3.65
C HIS A 110 -23.24 -45.32 3.34
N GLU A 111 -23.85 -45.99 4.31
CA GLU A 111 -24.43 -47.32 4.10
C GLU A 111 -25.49 -47.24 3.00
N VAL A 112 -25.46 -48.21 2.07
CA VAL A 112 -26.41 -48.29 0.94
C VAL A 112 -27.86 -48.25 1.42
N CYS A 113 -28.12 -48.83 2.60
CA CYS A 113 -29.44 -48.87 3.23
C CYS A 113 -29.95 -47.51 3.74
N SER A 114 -29.09 -46.49 3.82
CA SER A 114 -29.45 -45.11 4.16
C SER A 114 -29.64 -44.23 2.92
N SER A 115 -29.38 -44.76 1.74
CA SER A 115 -29.49 -44.02 0.48
C SER A 115 -30.95 -43.78 0.09
N GLN A 116 -31.26 -42.59 -0.43
CA GLN A 116 -32.57 -42.32 -1.07
C GLN A 116 -32.88 -43.32 -2.20
N PHE A 117 -31.86 -43.93 -2.81
CA PHE A 117 -32.02 -44.89 -3.90
C PHE A 117 -32.56 -46.26 -3.47
N VAL A 118 -32.56 -46.56 -2.17
CA VAL A 118 -33.22 -47.77 -1.63
C VAL A 118 -34.60 -47.47 -1.04
N HIS A 119 -35.03 -46.20 -1.03
CA HIS A 119 -36.36 -45.84 -0.55
C HIS A 119 -37.41 -46.19 -1.61
N ASP A 120 -38.58 -46.61 -1.16
CA ASP A 120 -39.69 -47.03 -2.02
C ASP A 120 -40.10 -45.95 -3.02
N GLU A 121 -39.98 -44.67 -2.65
CA GLU A 121 -40.26 -43.53 -3.54
C GLU A 121 -39.43 -43.58 -4.83
N TRP A 122 -38.15 -43.91 -4.72
CA TRP A 122 -37.25 -44.02 -5.86
C TRP A 122 -37.55 -45.27 -6.70
N ILE A 123 -37.86 -46.38 -6.04
CA ILE A 123 -38.24 -47.64 -6.70
C ILE A 123 -39.54 -47.47 -7.49
N ILE A 124 -40.51 -46.75 -6.92
CA ILE A 124 -41.79 -46.44 -7.56
C ILE A 124 -41.56 -45.54 -8.77
N TYR A 125 -40.72 -44.51 -8.64
CA TYR A 125 -40.37 -43.62 -9.76
C TYR A 125 -39.72 -44.36 -10.94
N LEU A 126 -38.83 -45.33 -10.68
CA LEU A 126 -38.19 -46.11 -11.74
C LEU A 126 -39.17 -47.08 -12.43
N ASN A 127 -40.16 -47.58 -11.70
CA ASN A 127 -41.14 -48.53 -12.21
C ASN A 127 -42.41 -47.86 -12.78
N SER A 128 -42.55 -46.54 -12.64
CA SER A 128 -43.59 -45.81 -13.36
C SER A 128 -43.16 -45.64 -14.81
N GLU A 129 -43.74 -46.42 -15.72
CA GLU A 129 -43.63 -46.17 -17.15
C GLU A 129 -44.17 -44.76 -17.46
N PRO A 130 -43.48 -43.97 -18.29
CA PRO A 130 -44.05 -42.72 -18.77
C PRO A 130 -45.27 -43.01 -19.67
N PRO A 131 -46.24 -42.09 -19.74
CA PRO A 131 -47.44 -42.27 -20.56
C PRO A 131 -47.15 -42.41 -22.05
#